data_AF-A0A7V0W2B2-F1
#
_entry.id   AF-A0A7V0W2B2-F1
#
_cell.length_a   1.000
_cell.length_b   1.000
_cell.length_c   1.000
_cell.angle_alpha   90.00
_cell.angle_beta   90.00
_cell.angle_gamma   90.00
#
_symmetry.space_group_name_H-M   'P 1'
#
loop_
_entity.id
_entity.type
_entity.pdbx_description
1 polymer ?
#
loop_
_entity_poly.entity_id
_entity_poly.type
_entity_poly.pdbx_seq_one_letter_code
_entity_poly.pdbx_strand_id
1 'polypeptide(L)'
;MKLGISSYTYTWAIGIHGYYPEKPMSVFEVLDKAVELGIKVVQIADNLPLDKISGAEIESIRKFTSALNISMEVGTRGIQNDNLLTYLDLAKRLNSSIVRVVIDTADHHPEE
;
A
#
# COMPACT_ATOMS: atom_id res chain seq x y z
N MET A 1 5.86 -19.20 -8.18
CA MET A 1 4.85 -18.58 -7.31
C MET A 1 5.56 -17.71 -6.28
N LYS A 2 5.13 -16.47 -6.03
CA LYS A 2 5.69 -15.60 -4.97
C LYS A 2 4.65 -15.44 -3.86
N LEU A 3 5.06 -15.56 -2.61
CA LEU A 3 4.22 -15.26 -1.45
C LEU A 3 4.24 -13.75 -1.19
N GLY A 4 3.12 -13.22 -0.68
CA GLY A 4 2.97 -11.81 -0.37
C GLY A 4 2.10 -11.55 0.85
N ILE A 5 2.29 -10.39 1.46
CA ILE A 5 1.43 -9.84 2.52
C ILE A 5 0.89 -8.48 2.10
N SER A 6 -0.28 -8.12 2.62
CA SER A 6 -0.89 -6.80 2.45
C SER A 6 -0.84 -5.98 3.74
N SER A 7 -0.97 -4.66 3.66
CA SER A 7 -1.33 -3.81 4.80
C SER A 7 -2.60 -4.32 5.51
N TYR A 8 -3.56 -4.94 4.81
CA TYR A 8 -4.72 -5.59 5.44
C TYR A 8 -4.39 -6.89 6.19
N THR A 9 -3.17 -7.42 6.13
CA THR A 9 -2.73 -8.49 7.04
C THR A 9 -2.65 -7.98 8.48
N TYR A 10 -2.41 -6.68 8.65
CA TYR A 10 -2.20 -6.00 9.93
C TYR A 10 -3.26 -4.91 10.20
N THR A 11 -4.50 -5.15 9.77
CA THR A 11 -5.62 -4.18 9.83
C THR A 11 -5.72 -3.42 11.15
N TRP A 12 -5.65 -4.14 12.28
CA TRP A 12 -5.79 -3.54 13.61
C TRP A 12 -4.55 -2.80 14.09
N ALA A 13 -3.36 -3.21 13.64
CA ALA A 13 -2.11 -2.52 13.98
C ALA A 13 -1.94 -1.23 13.16
N ILE A 14 -2.47 -1.19 11.93
CA ILE A 14 -2.50 0.02 11.10
C ILE A 14 -3.64 0.96 11.55
N GLY A 15 -4.80 0.39 11.86
CA GLY A 15 -6.01 1.13 12.12
C GLY A 15 -6.96 1.16 10.92
N ILE A 16 -8.25 1.25 11.23
CA ILE A 16 -9.36 1.34 10.28
C ILE A 16 -10.38 2.33 10.81
N HIS A 17 -11.32 2.74 9.96
CA HIS A 17 -12.42 3.58 10.41
C HIS A 17 -13.11 2.97 11.64
N GLY A 18 -13.23 3.75 12.71
CA GLY A 18 -13.79 3.31 14.00
C GLY A 18 -12.78 2.71 14.98
N TYR A 19 -11.54 2.44 14.57
CA TYR A 19 -10.48 1.97 15.46
C TYR A 19 -9.08 2.40 14.98
N TYR A 20 -8.43 3.29 15.73
CA TYR A 20 -7.04 3.68 15.50
C TYR A 20 -6.21 3.37 16.75
N PRO A 21 -5.15 2.54 16.64
CA PRO A 21 -4.27 2.29 17.77
C PRO A 21 -3.48 3.54 18.13
N GLU A 22 -3.00 3.63 19.37
CA GLU A 22 -2.17 4.77 19.83
C GLU A 22 -0.91 4.97 18.97
N LYS A 23 -0.37 3.87 18.42
CA LYS A 23 0.78 3.86 17.53
C LYS A 23 0.44 3.07 16.27
N PRO A 24 -0.08 3.72 15.23
CA PRO A 24 -0.36 3.09 13.94
C PRO A 24 0.92 2.54 13.29
N MET A 25 0.82 1.31 12.80
CA MET A 25 1.86 0.65 12.04
C MET A 25 2.08 1.38 10.70
N SER A 26 3.34 1.70 10.41
CA SER A 26 3.82 2.41 9.21
C SER A 26 4.09 1.46 8.03
N VAL A 27 4.35 2.02 6.84
CA VAL A 27 4.84 1.22 5.68
C VAL A 27 6.08 0.42 6.07
N PHE A 28 7.05 1.06 6.73
CA PHE A 28 8.32 0.43 7.08
C PHE A 28 8.12 -0.75 8.02
N GLU A 29 7.22 -0.64 9.00
CA GLU A 29 6.94 -1.77 9.90
C GLU A 29 6.28 -2.94 9.15
N VAL A 30 5.43 -2.68 8.15
CA VAL A 30 4.89 -3.75 7.28
C VAL A 30 6.02 -4.40 6.46
N LEU A 31 6.97 -3.61 5.96
CA LEU A 31 8.13 -4.11 5.24
C LEU A 31 9.06 -4.93 6.15
N ASP A 32 9.27 -4.50 7.39
CA ASP A 32 10.03 -5.24 8.39
C ASP A 32 9.38 -6.60 8.67
N LYS A 33 8.04 -6.66 8.76
CA LYS A 33 7.33 -7.94 8.84
C LYS A 33 7.55 -8.82 7.62
N ALA A 34 7.60 -8.26 6.41
CA ALA A 34 7.92 -9.06 5.22
C ALA A 34 9.33 -9.66 5.31
N VAL A 35 10.30 -8.89 5.82
CA VAL A 35 11.67 -9.36 6.03
C VAL A 35 11.70 -10.48 7.07
N GLU A 36 11.06 -10.28 8.23
CA GLU A 36 10.97 -11.29 9.29
C GLU A 36 10.35 -12.61 8.79
N LEU A 37 9.34 -12.53 7.93
CA LEU A 37 8.63 -13.68 7.38
C LEU A 37 9.31 -14.30 6.14
N GLY A 38 10.40 -13.70 5.62
CA GLY A 38 11.04 -14.15 4.39
C GLY A 38 10.20 -13.92 3.13
N ILE A 39 9.23 -13.01 3.18
CA ILE A 39 8.29 -12.70 2.10
C ILE A 39 8.87 -11.63 1.17
N LYS A 40 8.59 -11.74 -0.14
CA LYS A 40 9.18 -10.89 -1.19
C LYS A 40 8.17 -10.07 -1.97
N VAL A 41 6.90 -10.07 -1.57
CA VAL A 41 5.85 -9.21 -2.16
C VAL A 41 5.10 -8.51 -1.03
N VAL A 42 4.97 -7.20 -1.11
CA VAL A 42 4.23 -6.40 -0.12
C VAL A 42 3.24 -5.49 -0.84
N GLN A 43 1.96 -5.63 -0.52
CA GLN A 43 0.90 -4.76 -1.00
C GLN A 43 0.56 -3.69 0.04
N ILE A 44 0.68 -2.42 -0.32
CA ILE A 44 0.20 -1.31 0.49
C ILE A 44 -1.12 -0.84 -0.11
N ALA A 45 -2.22 -1.05 0.61
CA ALA A 45 -3.58 -0.73 0.17
C ALA A 45 -4.11 0.58 0.79
N ASP A 46 -5.40 0.86 0.56
CA ASP A 46 -6.08 2.11 0.94
C ASP A 46 -6.12 2.41 2.44
N ASN A 47 -5.94 1.39 3.30
CA ASN A 47 -5.84 1.59 4.75
C ASN A 47 -4.51 2.22 5.18
N LEU A 48 -3.55 2.35 4.27
CA LEU A 48 -2.28 3.03 4.50
C LEU A 48 -1.93 3.92 3.28
N PRO A 49 -2.59 5.09 3.16
CA PRO A 49 -2.66 5.87 1.92
C PRO A 49 -1.29 6.44 1.53
N LEU A 50 -0.70 5.89 0.46
CA LEU A 50 0.62 6.28 -0.05
C LEU A 50 0.66 7.72 -0.59
N ASP A 51 -0.48 8.26 -1.01
CA ASP A 51 -0.63 9.65 -1.47
C ASP A 51 -0.47 10.68 -0.35
N LYS A 52 -0.60 10.26 0.92
CA LYS A 52 -0.40 11.11 2.09
C LYS A 52 1.04 11.06 2.63
N ILE A 53 1.89 10.22 2.04
CA ILE A 53 3.28 10.04 2.43
C ILE A 53 4.16 11.04 1.67
N SER A 54 5.17 11.59 2.34
CA SER A 54 6.05 12.58 1.71
C SER A 54 6.85 11.99 0.54
N GLY A 55 7.20 12.82 -0.43
CA GLY A 55 8.00 12.38 -1.58
C GLY A 55 9.36 11.78 -1.17
N ALA A 56 10.00 12.34 -0.13
CA ALA A 56 11.25 11.82 0.42
C ALA A 56 11.07 10.43 1.06
N GLU A 57 9.95 10.20 1.73
CA GLU A 57 9.64 8.92 2.37
C GLU A 57 9.30 7.84 1.33
N ILE A 58 8.59 8.18 0.25
CA ILE A 58 8.40 7.27 -0.90
C ILE A 58 9.76 6.84 -1.51
N GLU A 59 10.72 7.77 -1.66
CA GLU A 59 12.06 7.41 -2.12
C GLU A 59 12.81 6.52 -1.14
N SER A 60 12.63 6.73 0.17
CA SER A 60 13.20 5.86 1.20
C SER A 60 12.60 4.45 1.14
N ILE A 61 11.28 4.32 0.97
CA ILE A 61 10.60 3.04 0.76
C ILE A 61 11.15 2.34 -0.48
N ARG A 62 11.27 3.04 -1.60
CA ARG A 62 11.81 2.50 -2.86
C ARG A 62 13.24 1.97 -2.68
N LYS A 63 14.10 2.71 -1.99
CA LYS A 63 15.49 2.29 -1.72
C LYS A 63 15.52 1.06 -0.83
N PHE A 64 14.72 1.03 0.23
CA PHE A 64 14.63 -0.08 1.16
C PHE A 64 14.18 -1.37 0.46
N THR A 65 13.08 -1.30 -0.29
CA THR A 65 12.51 -2.46 -1.00
C THR A 65 13.44 -2.98 -2.08
N SER A 66 14.10 -2.08 -2.83
CA SER A 66 15.10 -2.45 -3.83
C SER A 66 16.31 -3.16 -3.21
N ALA A 67 16.83 -2.68 -2.07
CA ALA A 67 17.98 -3.29 -1.40
C ALA A 67 17.68 -4.72 -0.91
N LEU A 68 16.43 -5.01 -0.58
CA LEU A 68 15.99 -6.28 -0.01
C LEU A 68 15.28 -7.21 -1.02
N ASN A 69 15.22 -6.81 -2.29
CA ASN A 69 14.52 -7.48 -3.37
C ASN A 69 13.04 -7.76 -3.05
N ILE A 70 12.37 -6.80 -2.40
CA ILE A 70 10.94 -6.83 -2.12
C ILE A 70 10.20 -6.15 -3.28
N SER A 71 9.27 -6.87 -3.90
CA SER A 71 8.36 -6.31 -4.92
C SER A 71 7.20 -5.59 -4.23
N MET A 72 6.97 -4.33 -4.60
CA MET A 72 5.85 -3.55 -4.10
C MET A 72 4.61 -3.72 -4.97
N GLU A 73 3.45 -3.79 -4.34
CA GLU A 73 2.15 -3.65 -4.97
C GLU A 73 1.44 -2.43 -4.38
N VAL A 74 0.93 -1.58 -5.26
CA VAL A 74 0.24 -0.35 -4.85
C VAL A 74 -1.26 -0.56 -4.91
N GLY A 75 -1.99 -0.10 -3.90
CA GLY A 75 -3.44 -0.24 -3.80
C GLY A 75 -4.13 1.05 -3.36
N THR A 76 -5.30 1.31 -3.93
CA THR A 76 -6.14 2.47 -3.63
C THR A 76 -7.63 2.09 -3.64
N ARG A 77 -8.46 3.03 -3.22
CA ARG A 77 -9.92 2.96 -3.29
C ARG A 77 -10.44 4.12 -4.14
N GLY A 78 -11.39 3.82 -5.02
CA GLY A 78 -12.02 4.77 -5.92
C GLY A 78 -11.36 4.87 -7.29
N ILE A 79 -12.21 5.12 -8.29
CA ILE A 79 -11.84 5.12 -9.72
C ILE A 79 -11.80 6.53 -10.34
N GLN A 80 -11.82 7.58 -9.52
CA GLN A 80 -11.73 8.95 -10.02
C GLN A 80 -10.40 9.16 -10.75
N ASN A 81 -10.43 9.83 -11.91
CA ASN A 81 -9.27 9.98 -12.80
C ASN A 81 -8.03 10.52 -12.05
N ASP A 82 -8.21 11.56 -11.23
CA ASP A 82 -7.11 12.18 -10.48
C ASP A 82 -6.49 11.17 -9.49
N ASN A 83 -7.31 10.39 -8.78
CA ASN A 83 -6.81 9.35 -7.86
C ASN A 83 -6.02 8.27 -8.62
N LEU A 84 -6.54 7.79 -9.74
CA LEU A 84 -5.86 6.77 -10.54
C LEU A 84 -4.54 7.28 -11.12
N LEU A 85 -4.49 8.53 -11.57
CA LEU A 85 -3.26 9.17 -12.04
C LEU A 85 -2.23 9.33 -10.92
N THR A 86 -2.65 9.76 -9.73
CA THR A 86 -1.78 9.83 -8.54
C THR A 86 -1.21 8.46 -8.19
N TYR A 87 -2.05 7.43 -8.12
CA TYR A 87 -1.59 6.08 -7.77
C TYR A 87 -0.78 5.39 -8.88
N LEU A 88 -0.99 5.76 -10.15
CA LEU A 88 -0.13 5.36 -11.26
C LEU A 88 1.27 5.97 -11.13
N ASP A 89 1.38 7.25 -10.75
CA ASP A 89 2.69 7.87 -10.47
C ASP A 89 3.41 7.19 -9.29
N LEU A 90 2.68 6.96 -8.19
CA LEU A 90 3.21 6.24 -7.03
C LEU A 90 3.68 4.82 -7.39
N ALA A 91 2.93 4.09 -8.23
CA ALA A 91 3.34 2.78 -8.71
C ALA A 91 4.64 2.83 -9.50
N LYS A 92 4.81 3.82 -10.40
CA LYS A 92 6.07 4.02 -11.13
C LYS A 92 7.22 4.30 -10.17
N ARG A 93 7.02 5.20 -9.21
CA ARG A 93 8.05 5.57 -8.23
C ARG A 93 8.44 4.38 -7.35
N LEU A 94 7.49 3.53 -6.96
CA LEU A 94 7.75 2.36 -6.13
C LEU A 94 8.14 1.10 -6.92
N ASN A 95 8.35 1.20 -8.24
CA ASN A 95 8.61 0.06 -9.14
C ASN A 95 7.54 -1.04 -9.03
N SER A 96 6.29 -0.65 -8.81
CA SER A 96 5.16 -1.57 -8.77
C SER A 96 4.64 -1.85 -10.17
N SER A 97 4.45 -3.12 -10.48
CA SER A 97 3.87 -3.54 -11.77
C SER A 97 2.34 -3.47 -11.80
N ILE A 98 1.69 -3.19 -10.66
CA ILE A 98 0.23 -3.19 -10.55
C ILE A 98 -0.27 -2.01 -9.70
N VAL A 99 -1.48 -1.56 -9.99
CA VAL A 99 -2.30 -0.72 -9.12
C VAL A 99 -3.59 -1.48 -8.85
N ARG A 100 -3.80 -1.94 -7.62
CA ARG A 100 -5.05 -2.58 -7.19
C ARG A 100 -6.05 -1.49 -6.82
N VAL A 101 -7.26 -1.57 -7.34
CA VAL A 101 -8.32 -0.59 -7.05
C VAL A 101 -9.50 -1.29 -6.42
N VAL A 102 -9.95 -0.78 -5.27
CA VAL A 102 -11.30 -1.09 -4.77
C VAL A 102 -12.26 -0.09 -5.41
N ILE A 103 -13.15 -0.59 -6.28
CA ILE A 103 -14.07 0.23 -7.06
C ILE A 103 -15.22 0.80 -6.23
N ASP A 104 -15.58 0.08 -5.16
CA ASP A 104 -16.67 0.45 -4.26
C ASP A 104 -16.25 1.59 -3.33
N THR A 105 -16.90 2.74 -3.51
CA THR A 105 -16.81 3.93 -2.68
C THR A 105 -18.20 4.43 -2.36
N ALA A 106 -18.35 5.29 -1.34
CA ALA A 106 -19.64 5.89 -0.98
C ALA A 106 -20.34 6.63 -2.15
N ASP A 107 -19.58 7.07 -3.16
CA ASP A 107 -20.08 7.81 -4.32
C ASP A 107 -20.15 6.94 -5.59
N HIS A 108 -19.62 5.71 -5.57
CA HIS A 108 -19.58 4.84 -6.74
C HIS A 108 -19.65 3.37 -6.32
N HIS A 109 -20.73 2.71 -6.71
CA HIS A 109 -20.96 1.28 -6.49
C HIS A 109 -21.30 0.61 -7.83
N PRO A 110 -20.74 -0.56 -8.15
CA PRO A 110 -21.17 -1.34 -9.32
C PRO A 110 -22.65 -1.72 -9.19
N GLU A 111 -23.42 -1.52 -10.25
CA GLU A 111 -24.78 -2.08 -10.37
C GLU A 111 -24.69 -3.55 -10.82
N GLU A 112 -25.65 -4.39 -10.39
CA GLU A 112 -25.75 -5.82 -10.75
C GLU A 112 -26.15 -6.06 -12.21
#